data_AF-A0A2E5YTD2-F1
#
_entry.id   AF-A0A2E5YTD2-F1
#
_cell.length_a   1.000
_cell.length_b   1.000
_cell.length_c   1.000
_cell.angle_alpha   90.00
_cell.angle_beta   90.00
_cell.angle_gamma   90.00
#
_symmetry.space_group_name_H-M   'P 1'
#
loop_
_entity.id
_entity.type
_entity.pdbx_description
1 polymer ?
#
loop_
_entity_poly.entity_id
_entity_poly.type
_entity_poly.pdbx_seq_one_letter_code
_entity_poly.pdbx_strand_id
1 'polypeptide(L)'
;MSKLSWFWRLVLAAILIAMLAPLALGVDSGLSPESPWSGQVEEVPLWLRVWLLGVLFPVFLASLFFVPRSLEARAAAAGFILSHVPMAVPLFDVTVGVVGLMHLICWGPALVLLSRKRAKVDPKTPFGLWVHAMLGVLAGSLAFDLRDALLYFVF
;
A
#
# COMPACT_ATOMS: atom_id res chain seq x y z
N MET A 1 -27.55 -3.74 10.78
CA MET A 1 -26.10 -4.02 10.70
C MET A 1 -25.90 -5.31 9.90
N SER A 2 -25.40 -5.27 8.66
CA SER A 2 -25.25 -6.47 7.84
C SER A 2 -24.13 -7.36 8.39
N LYS A 3 -24.43 -8.62 8.72
CA LYS A 3 -23.41 -9.59 9.13
C LYS A 3 -22.39 -9.75 8.01
N LEU A 4 -21.11 -9.51 8.32
CA LEU A 4 -20.00 -9.71 7.39
C LEU A 4 -19.99 -11.18 6.94
N SER A 5 -20.13 -11.43 5.64
CA SER A 5 -20.20 -12.78 5.07
C SER A 5 -18.91 -13.58 5.33
N TRP A 6 -19.02 -14.91 5.34
CA TRP A 6 -17.88 -15.82 5.57
C TRP A 6 -16.73 -15.56 4.60
N PHE A 7 -17.05 -15.31 3.32
CA PHE A 7 -16.09 -14.96 2.29
C PHE A 7 -15.27 -13.72 2.68
N TRP A 8 -15.91 -12.69 3.25
CA TRP A 8 -15.21 -11.48 3.67
C TRP A 8 -14.37 -11.65 4.93
N ARG A 9 -14.72 -12.58 5.81
CA ARG A 9 -13.85 -12.96 6.92
C ARG A 9 -12.58 -13.60 6.39
N LEU A 10 -12.68 -14.46 5.37
CA LEU A 10 -11.51 -15.08 4.74
C LEU A 10 -10.65 -14.06 4.01
N VAL A 11 -11.24 -13.10 3.30
CA VAL A 11 -10.47 -12.04 2.64
C VAL A 11 -9.76 -11.14 3.65
N LEU A 12 -10.44 -10.73 4.73
CA LEU A 12 -9.80 -9.96 5.79
C LEU A 12 -8.72 -10.76 6.51
N ALA A 13 -8.95 -12.06 6.74
CA ALA A 13 -7.93 -12.94 7.29
C ALA A 13 -6.75 -13.10 6.33
N ALA A 14 -6.98 -13.22 5.02
CA ALA A 14 -5.93 -13.28 4.02
C ALA A 14 -5.14 -11.97 3.92
N ILE A 15 -5.82 -10.81 4.01
CA ILE A 15 -5.16 -9.50 4.09
C ILE A 15 -4.33 -9.43 5.38
N LEU A 16 -4.89 -9.82 6.53
CA LEU A 16 -4.18 -9.83 7.80
C LEU A 16 -2.97 -10.78 7.77
N ILE A 17 -3.12 -11.96 7.19
CA ILE A 17 -2.03 -12.92 6.99
C ILE A 17 -0.97 -12.32 6.07
N ALA A 18 -1.38 -11.73 4.94
CA ALA A 18 -0.44 -11.05 4.05
C ALA A 18 0.28 -9.89 4.76
N MET A 19 -0.40 -9.18 5.65
CA MET A 19 0.17 -8.10 6.48
C MET A 19 1.16 -8.62 7.52
N LEU A 20 0.91 -9.79 8.11
CA LEU A 20 1.74 -10.37 9.16
C LEU A 20 2.80 -11.35 8.64
N ALA A 21 2.66 -11.86 7.42
CA ALA A 21 3.56 -12.87 6.85
C ALA A 21 5.00 -12.35 6.67
N PRO A 22 5.26 -11.12 6.18
CA PRO A 22 6.62 -10.59 6.13
C PRO A 22 7.29 -10.53 7.50
N LEU A 23 6.52 -10.14 8.54
CA LEU A 23 6.99 -10.13 9.92
C LEU A 23 7.31 -11.55 10.43
N ALA A 24 6.43 -12.52 10.17
CA ALA A 24 6.58 -13.90 10.63
C ALA A 24 7.66 -14.69 9.88
N LEU A 25 7.89 -14.38 8.61
CA LEU A 25 8.82 -15.10 7.73
C LEU A 25 10.19 -14.41 7.63
N GLY A 26 10.37 -13.26 8.27
CA GLY A 26 11.61 -12.48 8.18
C GLY A 26 11.93 -12.00 6.77
N VAL A 27 10.90 -11.80 5.93
CA VAL A 27 11.10 -11.28 4.57
C VAL A 27 11.42 -9.79 4.69
N ASP A 28 12.65 -9.44 4.36
CA ASP A 28 13.16 -8.08 4.40
C ASP A 28 13.02 -7.39 3.03
N SER A 29 12.73 -6.09 3.03
CA SER A 29 12.78 -5.23 1.84
C SER A 29 14.21 -5.05 1.31
N GLY A 30 15.21 -5.45 2.10
CA GLY A 30 16.64 -5.31 1.85
C GLY A 30 17.25 -4.10 2.53
N LEU A 31 16.45 -3.31 3.27
CA LEU A 31 16.87 -2.11 4.00
C LEU A 31 16.36 -2.17 5.44
N SER A 32 17.20 -1.76 6.38
CA SER A 32 16.79 -1.67 7.77
C SER A 32 15.88 -0.46 8.02
N PRO A 33 14.99 -0.48 9.04
CA PRO A 33 14.07 0.61 9.32
C PRO A 33 14.72 1.99 9.53
N GLU A 34 15.95 2.02 10.05
CA GLU A 34 16.76 3.22 10.29
C GLU A 34 17.55 3.69 9.05
N SER A 35 17.58 2.88 7.99
CA SER A 35 18.27 3.25 6.74
C SER A 35 17.64 4.51 6.14
N PRO A 36 18.44 5.44 5.59
CA PRO A 36 17.93 6.59 4.87
C PRO A 36 17.07 6.16 3.68
N TRP A 37 15.88 6.76 3.56
CA TRP A 37 15.05 6.66 2.37
C TRP A 37 15.53 7.68 1.33
N SER A 38 16.61 7.35 0.64
CA SER A 38 17.26 8.21 -0.36
C SER A 38 16.62 8.13 -1.76
N GLY A 39 15.52 7.37 -1.92
CA GLY A 39 14.91 7.14 -3.24
C GLY A 39 15.76 6.26 -4.18
N GLN A 40 16.78 5.58 -3.65
CA GLN A 40 17.64 4.66 -4.40
C GLN A 40 16.94 3.32 -4.67
N VAL A 41 15.86 3.36 -5.46
CA VAL A 41 15.19 2.16 -5.98
C VAL A 41 16.18 1.25 -6.73
N GLU A 42 17.31 1.77 -7.18
CA GLU A 42 18.39 1.00 -7.81
C GLU A 42 19.22 0.15 -6.85
N GLU A 43 19.11 0.35 -5.54
CA GLU A 43 19.85 -0.41 -4.53
C GLU A 43 19.04 -1.57 -3.95
N VAL A 44 17.70 -1.53 -4.06
CA VAL A 44 16.85 -2.63 -3.57
C VAL A 44 16.93 -3.86 -4.49
N PRO A 45 16.58 -5.08 -4.03
CA PRO A 45 16.58 -6.27 -4.87
C PRO A 45 15.70 -6.13 -6.13
N LEU A 46 16.08 -6.80 -7.23
CA LEU A 46 15.37 -6.71 -8.52
C LEU A 46 13.87 -6.97 -8.42
N TRP A 47 13.45 -7.95 -7.63
CA TRP A 47 12.04 -8.28 -7.44
C TRP A 47 11.26 -7.10 -6.84
N LEU A 48 11.86 -6.36 -5.91
CA LEU A 48 11.24 -5.21 -5.26
C LEU A 48 11.18 -4.02 -6.24
N ARG A 49 12.19 -3.84 -7.10
CA ARG A 49 12.12 -2.84 -8.18
C ARG A 49 10.98 -3.11 -9.14
N VAL A 50 10.83 -4.37 -9.57
CA VAL A 50 9.73 -4.79 -10.44
C VAL A 50 8.38 -4.56 -9.75
N TRP A 51 8.27 -4.85 -8.45
CA TRP A 51 7.08 -4.55 -7.68
C TRP A 51 6.77 -3.04 -7.64
N LEU A 52 7.74 -2.21 -7.24
CA LEU A 52 7.57 -0.77 -7.08
C LEU A 52 7.26 -0.06 -8.40
N LEU A 53 8.08 -0.29 -9.43
CA LEU A 53 8.02 0.43 -10.71
C LEU A 53 7.08 -0.22 -11.72
N GLY A 54 6.98 -1.55 -11.71
CA GLY A 54 6.19 -2.31 -12.69
C GLY A 54 4.76 -2.60 -12.25
N VAL A 55 4.48 -2.61 -10.94
CA VAL A 55 3.16 -2.98 -10.41
C VAL A 55 2.54 -1.85 -9.59
N LEU A 56 3.18 -1.44 -8.49
CA LEU A 56 2.64 -0.45 -7.56
C LEU A 56 2.41 0.90 -8.25
N PHE A 57 3.45 1.46 -8.87
CA PHE A 57 3.37 2.78 -9.48
C PHE A 57 2.33 2.87 -10.60
N PRO A 58 2.27 1.95 -11.60
CA PRO A 58 1.24 1.99 -12.64
C PRO A 58 -0.18 1.84 -12.09
N VAL A 59 -0.39 1.01 -11.08
CA VAL A 59 -1.73 0.81 -10.47
C VAL A 59 -2.17 2.06 -9.71
N PHE A 60 -1.26 2.75 -9.01
CA PHE A 60 -1.51 4.06 -8.41
C PHE A 60 -1.81 5.13 -9.47
N LEU A 61 -1.02 5.19 -10.54
CA LEU A 61 -1.23 6.13 -11.63
C LEU A 61 -2.58 5.92 -12.32
N ALA A 62 -3.02 4.67 -12.47
CA ALA A 62 -4.32 4.33 -13.04
C ALA A 62 -5.51 4.92 -12.24
N SER A 63 -5.32 5.27 -10.95
CA SER A 63 -6.33 5.94 -10.14
C SER A 63 -6.81 7.26 -10.77
N LEU A 64 -5.93 7.96 -11.49
CA LEU A 64 -6.22 9.27 -12.09
C LEU A 64 -7.38 9.21 -13.10
N PHE A 65 -7.56 8.08 -13.80
CA PHE A 65 -8.69 7.89 -14.73
C PHE A 65 -10.04 7.85 -14.00
N PHE A 66 -10.06 7.50 -12.72
CA PHE A 66 -11.27 7.29 -11.93
C PHE A 66 -11.52 8.39 -10.89
N VAL A 67 -10.55 9.28 -10.64
CA VAL A 67 -10.64 10.41 -9.70
C VAL A 67 -11.93 11.23 -9.84
N PRO A 68 -12.40 11.60 -11.05
CA PRO A 68 -13.62 12.41 -11.16
C PRO A 68 -14.86 11.70 -10.63
N ARG A 69 -14.90 10.35 -10.66
CA ARG A 69 -16.12 9.54 -10.48
C ARG A 69 -16.11 8.66 -9.23
N SER A 70 -14.97 8.51 -8.55
CA SER A 70 -14.82 7.57 -7.43
C SER A 70 -14.09 8.23 -6.26
N LEU A 71 -14.71 8.15 -5.08
CA LEU A 71 -14.09 8.55 -3.82
C LEU A 71 -12.90 7.64 -3.49
N GLU A 72 -12.99 6.36 -3.82
CA GLU A 72 -11.91 5.38 -3.64
C GLU A 72 -10.67 5.78 -4.44
N ALA A 73 -10.85 6.18 -5.70
CA ALA A 73 -9.77 6.67 -6.55
C ALA A 73 -9.17 7.99 -6.05
N ARG A 74 -10.01 8.92 -5.55
CA ARG A 74 -9.54 10.16 -4.91
C ARG A 74 -8.71 9.86 -3.68
N ALA A 75 -9.14 8.93 -2.84
CA ALA A 75 -8.42 8.55 -1.63
C ALA A 75 -7.07 7.88 -1.96
N ALA A 76 -7.03 6.99 -2.96
CA ALA A 76 -5.78 6.37 -3.42
C ALA A 76 -4.80 7.42 -3.98
N ALA A 77 -5.28 8.30 -4.87
CA ALA A 77 -4.45 9.36 -5.45
C ALA A 77 -3.97 10.37 -4.39
N ALA A 78 -4.86 10.82 -3.50
CA ALA A 78 -4.49 11.74 -2.43
C ALA A 78 -3.51 11.11 -1.45
N GLY A 79 -3.72 9.84 -1.05
CA GLY A 79 -2.80 9.11 -0.19
C GLY A 79 -1.41 9.00 -0.80
N PHE A 80 -1.32 8.70 -2.10
CA PHE A 80 -0.06 8.66 -2.84
C PHE A 80 0.63 10.03 -2.84
N ILE A 81 -0.09 11.11 -3.18
CA ILE A 81 0.47 12.47 -3.21
C ILE A 81 0.94 12.91 -1.82
N LEU A 82 0.11 12.74 -0.79
CA LEU A 82 0.41 13.17 0.59
C LEU A 82 1.59 12.42 1.20
N SER A 83 1.82 11.17 0.80
CA SER A 83 2.99 10.41 1.24
C SER A 83 4.25 10.84 0.47
N HIS A 84 4.18 10.98 -0.86
CA HIS A 84 5.38 11.17 -1.69
C HIS A 84 5.84 12.61 -1.84
N VAL A 85 4.94 13.61 -1.78
CA VAL A 85 5.36 15.01 -1.87
C VAL A 85 6.33 15.37 -0.74
N PRO A 86 6.06 15.08 0.54
CA PRO A 86 7.01 15.37 1.61
C PRO A 86 8.33 14.60 1.48
N MET A 87 8.29 13.35 0.98
CA MET A 87 9.50 12.55 0.72
C MET A 87 10.35 13.10 -0.43
N ALA A 88 9.75 13.78 -1.39
CA ALA A 88 10.45 14.37 -2.54
C ALA A 88 11.12 15.70 -2.20
N VAL A 89 10.79 16.32 -1.07
CA VAL A 89 11.44 17.55 -0.62
C VAL A 89 12.47 17.20 0.48
N PRO A 90 13.74 17.62 0.35
CA PRO A 90 14.79 17.29 1.33
C PRO A 90 14.68 18.16 2.60
N LEU A 91 13.48 18.25 3.17
CA LEU A 91 13.20 18.99 4.40
C LEU A 91 13.40 18.14 5.65
N PHE A 92 13.40 16.81 5.49
CA PHE A 92 13.48 15.86 6.58
C PHE A 92 14.38 14.68 6.20
N ASP A 93 15.16 14.19 7.18
CA ASP A 93 15.85 12.90 7.06
C ASP A 93 14.81 11.79 7.19
N VAL A 94 14.25 11.38 6.05
CA VAL A 94 13.25 10.32 6.00
C VAL A 94 13.95 8.97 6.05
N THR A 95 13.61 8.13 7.02
CA THR A 95 14.07 6.73 7.11
C THR A 95 13.01 5.76 6.58
N VAL A 96 13.40 4.52 6.28
CA VAL A 96 12.48 3.46 5.82
C VAL A 96 11.29 3.28 6.77
N GLY A 97 11.53 3.28 8.09
CA GLY A 97 10.47 3.16 9.10
C GLY A 97 9.48 4.33 9.08
N VAL A 98 9.97 5.55 8.88
CA VAL A 98 9.13 6.75 8.73
C VAL A 98 8.29 6.67 7.46
N VAL A 99 8.85 6.18 6.34
CA VAL A 99 8.10 5.93 5.11
C VAL A 99 6.97 4.93 5.35
N GLY A 100 7.25 3.82 6.02
CA GLY A 100 6.25 2.83 6.38
C GLY A 100 5.10 3.45 7.18
N LEU A 101 5.43 4.27 8.18
CA LEU A 101 4.42 4.99 8.98
C LEU A 101 3.58 5.94 8.14
N MET A 102 4.21 6.71 7.24
CA MET A 102 3.51 7.61 6.33
C MET A 102 2.57 6.86 5.39
N HIS A 103 2.98 5.73 4.81
CA HIS A 103 2.12 4.91 3.97
C HIS A 103 0.92 4.35 4.74
N LEU A 104 1.11 3.84 5.95
CA LEU A 104 0.02 3.35 6.80
C LEU A 104 -1.05 4.42 7.02
N ILE A 105 -0.63 5.65 7.34
CA ILE A 105 -1.52 6.78 7.59
C ILE A 105 -2.19 7.25 6.29
N CYS A 106 -1.42 7.46 5.23
CA CYS A 106 -1.91 8.09 4.01
C CYS A 106 -2.68 7.12 3.11
N TRP A 107 -2.31 5.84 3.06
CA TRP A 107 -2.93 4.86 2.15
C TRP A 107 -3.98 3.99 2.85
N GLY A 108 -3.93 3.86 4.17
CA GLY A 108 -4.91 3.13 4.98
C GLY A 108 -6.38 3.51 4.67
N PRO A 109 -6.74 4.80 4.55
CA PRO A 109 -8.09 5.20 4.17
C PRO A 109 -8.54 4.62 2.82
N ALA A 110 -7.65 4.61 1.81
CA ALA A 110 -7.95 4.04 0.49
C ALA A 110 -8.19 2.53 0.58
N LEU A 111 -7.37 1.81 1.35
CA LEU A 111 -7.52 0.37 1.57
C LEU A 111 -8.90 0.04 2.17
N VAL A 112 -9.35 0.82 3.16
CA VAL A 112 -10.67 0.64 3.80
C VAL A 112 -11.80 0.92 2.81
N LEU A 113 -11.72 1.99 2.04
CA LEU A 113 -12.76 2.36 1.07
C LEU A 113 -12.86 1.33 -0.06
N LEU A 114 -11.73 0.91 -0.64
CA LEU A 114 -11.67 -0.12 -1.68
C LEU A 114 -12.17 -1.46 -1.16
N SER A 115 -11.84 -1.82 0.08
CA SER A 115 -12.35 -3.02 0.74
C SER A 115 -13.87 -3.04 0.83
N ARG A 116 -14.51 -1.89 1.04
CA ARG A 116 -15.97 -1.77 1.07
C ARG A 116 -16.58 -1.73 -0.34
N LYS A 117 -15.84 -1.17 -1.30
CA LYS A 117 -16.30 -0.99 -2.69
C LYS A 117 -16.24 -2.26 -3.52
N ARG A 118 -15.24 -3.12 -3.31
CA ARG A 118 -14.98 -4.34 -4.10
C ARG A 118 -16.21 -5.22 -4.31
N ALA A 119 -17.08 -5.34 -3.30
CA ALA A 119 -18.29 -6.17 -3.35
C ALA A 119 -19.38 -5.64 -4.30
N LYS A 120 -19.27 -4.38 -4.71
CA LYS A 120 -20.29 -3.62 -5.44
C LYS A 120 -19.86 -3.29 -6.87
N VAL A 121 -18.69 -3.75 -7.29
CA VAL A 121 -18.13 -3.47 -8.61
C VAL A 121 -17.90 -4.77 -9.34
N ASP A 122 -18.26 -4.82 -10.62
CA ASP A 122 -18.00 -5.98 -11.46
C ASP A 122 -16.52 -6.00 -11.86
N PRO A 123 -15.74 -7.03 -11.47
CA PRO A 123 -14.31 -7.14 -11.76
C PRO A 123 -13.99 -7.18 -13.26
N LYS A 124 -14.97 -7.46 -14.14
CA LYS A 124 -14.78 -7.44 -15.59
C LYS A 124 -14.73 -6.03 -16.19
N THR A 125 -15.18 -5.02 -15.44
CA THR A 125 -15.11 -3.62 -15.87
C THR A 125 -13.73 -3.03 -15.60
N PRO A 126 -13.26 -2.02 -16.37
CA PRO A 126 -11.96 -1.38 -16.11
C PRO A 126 -11.83 -0.84 -14.68
N PHE A 127 -12.90 -0.24 -14.14
CA PHE A 127 -12.91 0.24 -12.76
C PHE A 127 -12.89 -0.91 -11.75
N GLY A 128 -13.66 -1.97 -11.98
CA GLY A 128 -13.67 -3.14 -11.10
C GLY A 128 -12.32 -3.85 -11.07
N LEU A 129 -11.67 -4.01 -12.22
CA LEU A 129 -10.31 -4.54 -12.32
C LEU A 129 -9.32 -3.67 -11.52
N TRP A 130 -9.36 -2.35 -11.71
CA TRP A 130 -8.54 -1.41 -10.96
C TRP A 130 -8.79 -1.49 -9.44
N VAL A 131 -10.05 -1.56 -8.99
CA VAL A 131 -10.38 -1.69 -7.55
C VAL A 131 -9.73 -2.93 -6.94
N HIS A 132 -9.78 -4.08 -7.62
CA HIS A 132 -9.21 -5.32 -7.10
C HIS A 132 -7.68 -5.33 -7.18
N ALA A 133 -7.09 -4.80 -8.27
CA ALA A 133 -5.65 -4.65 -8.40
C ALA A 133 -5.08 -3.71 -7.31
N MET A 134 -5.69 -2.53 -7.14
CA MET A 134 -5.30 -1.56 -6.12
C MET A 134 -5.44 -2.13 -4.72
N LEU A 135 -6.49 -2.90 -4.45
CA LEU A 135 -6.65 -3.58 -3.16
C LEU A 135 -5.50 -4.55 -2.87
N GLY A 136 -5.07 -5.32 -3.88
CA GLY A 136 -3.91 -6.21 -3.76
C GLY A 136 -2.61 -5.45 -3.53
N VAL A 137 -2.37 -4.37 -4.29
CA VAL A 137 -1.19 -3.51 -4.15
C VAL A 137 -1.11 -2.90 -2.75
N LEU A 138 -2.21 -2.32 -2.27
CA LEU A 138 -2.27 -1.71 -0.93
C LEU A 138 -2.08 -2.75 0.18
N ALA A 139 -2.75 -3.90 0.10
CA ALA A 139 -2.62 -4.93 1.12
C ALA A 139 -1.19 -5.50 1.18
N GLY A 140 -0.58 -5.74 0.02
CA GLY A 140 0.79 -6.24 -0.07
C GLY A 140 1.81 -5.21 0.42
N SER A 141 1.69 -3.95 0.00
CA SER A 141 2.69 -2.92 0.36
C SER A 141 2.59 -2.54 1.84
N LEU A 142 1.35 -2.36 2.35
CA LEU A 142 1.13 -2.00 3.75
C LEU A 142 1.52 -3.11 4.74
N ALA A 143 1.72 -4.35 4.26
CA ALA A 143 2.32 -5.41 5.03
C ALA A 143 3.78 -5.13 5.39
N PHE A 144 4.56 -4.76 4.38
CA PHE A 144 5.96 -4.40 4.54
C PHE A 144 6.08 -3.10 5.33
N ASP A 145 5.27 -2.09 4.99
CA ASP A 145 5.25 -0.82 5.72
C ASP A 145 4.90 -1.01 7.21
N LEU A 146 3.99 -1.93 7.55
CA LEU A 146 3.66 -2.25 8.94
C LEU A 146 4.83 -2.87 9.69
N ARG A 147 5.53 -3.84 9.08
CA ARG A 147 6.74 -4.42 9.66
C ARG A 147 7.76 -3.33 9.96
N ASP A 148 8.09 -2.52 8.95
CA ASP A 148 9.18 -1.55 9.04
C ASP A 148 8.84 -0.43 10.03
N ALA A 149 7.57 0.03 10.05
CA ALA A 149 7.09 0.99 11.05
C ALA A 149 7.12 0.42 12.48
N LEU A 150 6.77 -0.85 12.68
CA LEU A 150 6.81 -1.47 14.01
C LEU A 150 8.25 -1.62 14.50
N LEU A 151 9.15 -2.11 13.65
CA LEU A 151 10.55 -2.29 14.01
C LEU A 151 11.23 -0.95 14.30
N TYR A 152 10.85 0.13 13.62
CA TYR A 152 11.33 1.49 13.90
C TYR A 152 11.07 1.98 15.34
N PHE A 153 10.06 1.46 16.04
CA PHE A 153 9.80 1.82 17.44
C PHE A 153 10.43 0.86 18.45
N VAL A 154 11.04 -0.24 17.98
CA VAL A 154 11.68 -1.26 18.84
C VAL A 154 13.19 -1.04 18.93
N PHE A 155 13.78 -0.37 17.94
CA PHE A 155 15.18 0.04 17.89
C PHE A 155 15.33 1.55 18.17
#